data_AF-A0AAF0XYE2-F1
#
_entry.id   AF-A0AAF0XYE2-F1
#
_cell.length_a   1.000
_cell.length_b   1.000
_cell.length_c   1.000
_cell.angle_alpha   90.00
_cell.angle_beta   90.00
_cell.angle_gamma   90.00
#
_symmetry.space_group_name_H-M   'P 1'
#
loop_
_entity.id
_entity.type
_entity.pdbx_description
1 polymer ?
#
loop_
_entity_poly.entity_id
_entity_poly.type
_entity_poly.pdbx_seq_one_letter_code
_entity_poly.pdbx_strand_id
1 'polypeptide(L)'
;MKIQLNSVLFIATVFILAIEMSGTEAVTCNPVALSSCLSAIQSPSQAPSPTCCSNLRSQQPCLCGYLKNPFLRGYVNSPGSKRVASVCNVPTPNC
;
A
#
# COMPACT_ATOMS: atom_id res chain seq x y z
N MET A 1 9.59 -14.59 34.80
CA MET A 1 8.98 -13.78 33.72
C MET A 1 7.97 -14.63 32.96
N LYS A 2 6.70 -14.58 33.34
CA LYS A 2 5.56 -15.14 32.57
C LYS A 2 4.77 -13.96 32.01
N ILE A 3 5.40 -13.18 31.14
CA ILE A 3 4.75 -12.06 30.47
C ILE A 3 3.96 -12.66 29.30
N GLN A 4 2.74 -13.05 29.65
CA GLN A 4 1.56 -13.36 28.84
C GLN A 4 1.78 -13.56 27.33
N LEU A 5 2.09 -14.80 26.95
CA LEU A 5 1.99 -15.34 25.58
C LEU A 5 0.62 -15.04 24.94
N ASN A 6 -0.43 -14.89 25.77
CA ASN A 6 -1.77 -14.49 25.36
C ASN A 6 -1.90 -13.04 24.86
N SER A 7 -1.11 -12.08 25.38
CA SER A 7 -1.20 -10.68 24.91
C SER A 7 -0.57 -10.49 23.53
N VAL A 8 0.50 -11.24 23.22
CA VAL A 8 1.11 -11.23 21.89
C VAL A 8 0.17 -11.86 20.86
N LEU A 9 -0.54 -12.94 21.24
CA LEU A 9 -1.52 -13.58 20.36
C LEU A 9 -2.74 -12.68 20.08
N PHE A 10 -3.21 -11.91 21.07
CA PHE A 10 -4.29 -10.94 20.88
C PHE A 10 -3.89 -9.73 20.02
N ILE A 11 -2.65 -9.24 20.17
CA ILE A 11 -2.17 -8.11 19.36
C ILE A 11 -1.87 -8.56 17.92
N ALA A 12 -1.45 -9.82 17.72
CA ALA A 12 -1.22 -10.39 16.39
C ALA A 12 -2.51 -10.74 15.63
N THR A 13 -3.60 -11.09 16.33
CA THR A 13 -4.88 -11.48 15.70
C THR A 13 -5.72 -10.29 15.24
N VAL A 14 -5.57 -9.11 15.85
CA VAL A 14 -6.32 -7.90 15.46
C VAL A 14 -5.83 -7.28 14.14
N PHE A 15 -4.66 -7.66 13.64
CA PHE A 15 -4.13 -7.17 12.35
C PHE A 15 -4.71 -7.89 11.11
N ILE A 16 -5.55 -8.92 11.27
CA ILE A 16 -5.99 -9.78 10.14
C ILE A 16 -7.37 -9.39 9.58
N LEU A 17 -8.07 -8.41 10.17
CA LEU A 17 -9.45 -8.14 9.75
C LEU A 17 -9.56 -6.99 8.74
N ALA A 18 -10.07 -7.38 7.58
CA ALA A 18 -10.75 -6.62 6.53
C ALA A 18 -9.86 -6.05 5.41
N ILE A 19 -9.69 -6.82 4.33
CA ILE A 19 -10.07 -6.38 2.98
C ILE A 19 -10.55 -7.60 2.19
N GLU A 20 -11.86 -7.84 2.15
CA GLU A 20 -12.45 -8.64 1.09
C GLU A 20 -12.46 -7.76 -0.17
N MET A 21 -11.77 -8.18 -1.23
CA MET A 21 -11.95 -7.56 -2.54
C MET A 21 -12.14 -8.65 -3.57
N SER A 22 -13.37 -8.67 -4.08
CA SER A 22 -13.88 -9.59 -5.08
C SER A 22 -13.13 -9.41 -6.40
N GLY A 23 -12.70 -10.52 -7.01
CA GLY A 23 -12.31 -10.58 -8.42
C GLY A 23 -10.90 -11.10 -8.69
N THR A 24 -10.84 -12.31 -9.27
CA THR A 24 -9.80 -12.86 -10.17
C THR A 24 -8.33 -12.64 -9.78
N GLU A 25 -7.65 -13.73 -9.40
CA GLU A 25 -6.28 -13.76 -8.86
C GLU A 25 -6.13 -12.84 -7.64
N ALA A 26 -6.26 -13.39 -6.43
CA ALA A 26 -6.20 -12.60 -5.20
C ALA A 26 -4.82 -11.93 -5.06
N VAL A 27 -4.69 -10.70 -5.55
CA VAL A 27 -3.53 -9.86 -5.26
C VAL A 27 -3.57 -9.57 -3.76
N THR A 28 -2.61 -10.10 -3.02
CA THR A 28 -2.46 -9.78 -1.60
C THR A 28 -2.16 -8.28 -1.46
N CYS A 29 -3.10 -7.54 -0.89
CA CYS A 29 -2.91 -6.13 -0.59
C CYS A 29 -1.83 -5.96 0.48
N ASN A 30 -0.61 -5.61 0.02
CA ASN A 30 0.53 -5.39 0.87
C ASN A 30 1.19 -4.03 0.56
N PRO A 31 0.96 -2.98 1.40
CA PRO A 31 1.56 -1.67 1.18
C PRO A 31 3.09 -1.71 1.27
N VAL A 32 3.70 -2.68 1.96
CA VAL A 32 5.16 -2.85 2.04
C VAL A 32 5.76 -3.22 0.69
N ALA A 33 5.00 -3.86 -0.20
CA ALA A 33 5.46 -4.16 -1.55
C ALA A 33 5.63 -2.91 -2.43
N LEU A 34 5.16 -1.72 -1.97
CA LEU A 34 5.41 -0.42 -2.60
C LEU A 34 6.68 0.27 -2.08
N SER A 35 7.45 -0.36 -1.19
CA SER A 35 8.74 0.18 -0.70
C SER A 35 9.73 0.50 -1.81
N SER A 36 9.67 -0.22 -2.93
CA SER A 36 10.46 0.05 -4.15
C SER A 36 10.19 1.42 -4.78
N CYS A 37 9.10 2.09 -4.40
CA CYS A 37 8.76 3.44 -4.84
C CYS A 37 9.29 4.54 -3.91
N LEU A 38 9.82 4.22 -2.72
CA LEU A 38 10.12 5.21 -1.68
C LEU A 38 11.12 6.28 -2.15
N SER A 39 12.21 5.87 -2.79
CA SER A 39 13.25 6.79 -3.28
C SER A 39 12.67 7.75 -4.32
N ALA A 40 11.83 7.25 -5.22
CA ALA A 40 11.12 8.08 -6.18
C ALA A 40 10.14 9.02 -5.48
N ILE A 41 9.34 8.56 -4.51
CA ILE A 41 8.39 9.42 -3.77
C ILE A 41 9.11 10.60 -3.08
N GLN A 42 10.25 10.33 -2.44
CA GLN A 42 11.02 11.33 -1.68
C GLN A 42 11.79 12.31 -2.56
N SER A 43 12.28 11.86 -3.72
CA SER A 43 13.13 12.66 -4.61
C SER A 43 12.40 13.02 -5.91
N PRO A 44 11.98 14.29 -6.11
CA PRO A 44 11.23 14.71 -7.30
C PRO A 44 11.98 14.48 -8.62
N SER A 45 13.31 14.57 -8.59
CA SER A 45 14.21 14.36 -9.72
C SER A 45 14.44 12.88 -10.06
N GLN A 46 14.02 11.96 -9.19
CA GLN A 46 14.21 10.53 -9.39
C GLN A 46 12.97 9.91 -10.02
N ALA A 47 13.18 9.19 -11.13
CA ALA A 47 12.14 8.41 -11.78
C ALA A 47 11.84 7.12 -10.97
N PRO A 48 10.57 6.65 -10.96
CA PRO A 48 10.23 5.35 -10.37
C PRO A 48 10.91 4.22 -11.14
N SER A 49 11.36 3.21 -10.40
CA SER A 49 11.95 2.01 -11.00
C SER A 49 10.88 1.17 -11.72
N PRO A 50 11.27 0.31 -12.68
CA PRO A 50 10.34 -0.63 -13.32
C PRO A 50 9.61 -1.51 -12.29
N THR A 51 10.32 -1.95 -11.24
CA THR A 51 9.76 -2.72 -10.12
C THR A 51 8.71 -1.93 -9.35
N CYS A 52 8.97 -0.65 -9.05
CA CYS A 52 7.98 0.24 -8.44
C CYS A 52 6.70 0.30 -9.28
N CYS A 53 6.81 0.61 -10.57
CA CYS A 53 5.63 0.71 -11.43
C CYS A 53 4.92 -0.63 -11.64
N SER A 54 5.65 -1.76 -11.66
CA SER A 54 5.05 -3.09 -11.70
C SER A 54 4.21 -3.35 -10.45
N ASN A 55 4.81 -3.19 -9.27
CA ASN A 55 4.14 -3.43 -8.00
C ASN A 55 2.94 -2.50 -7.78
N LEU A 56 3.06 -1.22 -8.15
CA LEU A 56 1.99 -0.24 -8.03
C LEU A 56 0.79 -0.59 -8.92
N ARG A 57 1.04 -1.03 -10.17
CA ARG A 57 -0.02 -1.47 -11.08
C ARG A 57 -0.74 -2.71 -10.56
N SER A 58 -0.01 -3.71 -10.07
CA SER A 58 -0.60 -4.91 -9.49
C SER A 58 -1.51 -4.60 -8.30
N GLN A 59 -1.19 -3.56 -7.53
CA GLN A 59 -1.97 -3.18 -6.35
C GLN A 59 -3.12 -2.20 -6.60
N GLN A 60 -3.44 -1.88 -7.86
CA GLN A 60 -4.60 -1.06 -8.22
C GLN A 60 -5.90 -1.41 -7.48
N PRO A 61 -6.32 -2.69 -7.38
CA PRO A 61 -7.54 -3.03 -6.62
C PRO A 61 -7.46 -2.55 -5.16
N CYS A 62 -6.29 -2.67 -4.53
CA CYS A 62 -6.08 -2.33 -3.12
C CYS A 62 -6.08 -0.83 -2.80
N LEU A 63 -5.89 0.04 -3.81
CA LEU A 63 -5.67 1.47 -3.58
C LEU A 63 -6.82 2.16 -2.84
N CYS A 64 -8.08 1.76 -3.09
CA CYS A 64 -9.21 2.28 -2.34
C CYS A 64 -9.16 1.89 -0.85
N GLY A 65 -8.72 0.66 -0.55
CA GLY A 65 -8.50 0.22 0.83
C GLY A 65 -7.43 1.09 1.52
N TYR A 66 -6.34 1.41 0.82
CA TYR A 66 -5.29 2.26 1.36
C TYR A 66 -5.73 3.72 1.57
N LEU A 67 -6.59 4.25 0.70
CA LEU A 67 -7.16 5.59 0.87
C LEU A 67 -8.15 5.69 2.04
N LYS A 68 -8.89 4.61 2.31
CA LYS A 68 -9.84 4.52 3.43
C LYS A 68 -9.14 4.28 4.78
N ASN A 69 -7.93 3.73 4.77
CA ASN A 69 -7.14 3.53 5.99
C ASN A 69 -6.50 4.85 6.46
N PRO A 70 -6.84 5.38 7.65
CA PRO A 70 -6.32 6.67 8.12
C PRO A 70 -4.79 6.70 8.30
N PHE A 71 -4.16 5.56 8.57
CA PHE A 71 -2.70 5.46 8.72
C PHE A 71 -1.96 5.47 7.38
N LEU A 72 -2.62 5.09 6.28
CA LEU A 72 -2.03 5.03 4.94
C LEU A 72 -2.45 6.22 4.07
N ARG A 73 -3.62 6.81 4.33
CA ARG A 73 -4.21 7.88 3.51
C ARG A 73 -3.28 9.06 3.28
N GLY A 74 -2.51 9.46 4.29
CA GLY A 74 -1.54 10.55 4.19
C GLY A 74 -0.40 10.23 3.21
N TYR A 75 0.13 9.00 3.26
CA TYR A 75 1.17 8.53 2.35
C TYR A 75 0.65 8.43 0.92
N VAL A 76 -0.52 7.83 0.71
CA VAL A 76 -1.12 7.67 -0.62
C VAL A 76 -1.45 9.03 -1.26
N ASN A 77 -1.93 10.01 -0.47
CA ASN A 77 -2.28 11.34 -0.98
C ASN A 77 -1.11 12.32 -1.08
N SER A 78 0.10 11.94 -0.69
CA SER A 78 1.27 12.82 -0.75
C SER A 78 1.56 13.26 -2.20
N PRO A 79 2.12 14.46 -2.42
CA PRO A 79 2.49 14.93 -3.76
C PRO A 79 3.43 13.96 -4.49
N GLY A 80 4.38 13.36 -3.75
CA GLY A 80 5.32 12.37 -4.28
C GLY A 80 4.62 11.12 -4.79
N SER A 81 3.68 10.57 -4.00
CA SER A 81 2.89 9.40 -4.38
C SER A 81 2.02 9.65 -5.62
N LYS A 82 1.34 10.81 -5.68
CA LYS A 82 0.52 11.19 -6.84
C LYS A 82 1.36 11.33 -8.12
N ARG A 83 2.54 11.96 -8.02
CA ARG A 83 3.47 12.05 -9.15
C ARG A 83 3.93 10.66 -9.60
N VAL A 84 4.34 9.78 -8.67
CA VAL A 84 4.76 8.42 -9.01
C VAL A 84 3.64 7.63 -9.68
N ALA A 85 2.41 7.73 -9.18
CA ALA A 85 1.24 7.10 -9.80
C ALA A 85 1.02 7.60 -11.23
N SER A 86 1.13 8.92 -11.46
CA SER A 86 1.04 9.51 -12.80
C SER A 86 2.12 8.99 -13.75
N VAL A 87 3.38 8.92 -13.32
CA VAL A 87 4.49 8.41 -14.16
C VAL A 87 4.33 6.92 -14.47
N CYS A 88 3.82 6.14 -13.53
CA CYS A 88 3.56 4.71 -13.71
C CYS A 88 2.24 4.39 -14.43
N ASN A 89 1.49 5.39 -14.89
CA ASN A 89 0.16 5.25 -15.52
C ASN A 89 -0.85 4.51 -14.64
N VAL A 90 -0.85 4.82 -13.35
CA VAL A 90 -1.83 4.30 -12.39
C VAL A 90 -2.84 5.40 -12.08
N PRO A 91 -4.12 5.25 -12.49
CA PRO A 91 -5.14 6.25 -12.23
C PRO A 91 -5.44 6.34 -10.73
N THR A 92 -5.82 7.53 -10.28
CA THR A 92 -6.37 7.68 -8.93
C THR A 92 -7.75 7.04 -8.93
N PRO A 93 -8.01 6.06 -8.05
CA PRO A 93 -9.32 5.40 -8.02
C PRO A 93 -10.39 6.34 -7.45
N ASN A 94 -11.61 6.27 -7.99
CA ASN A 94 -12.79 6.82 -7.35
C ASN A 94 -13.28 5.81 -6.31
N CYS A 95 -13.14 6.19 -5.05
CA CYS A 95 -13.52 5.43 -3.87
C CYS A 95 -14.45 6.30 -3.02
#